data_AF-A0A8B8A2R3-F1
#
_entry.id   AF-A0A8B8A2R3-F1
#
_cell.length_a   1.000
_cell.length_b   1.000
_cell.length_c   1.000
_cell.angle_alpha   90.00
_cell.angle_beta   90.00
_cell.angle_gamma   90.00
#
_symmetry.space_group_name_H-M   'P 1'
#
loop_
_entity.id
_entity.type
_entity.pdbx_description
1 polymer ?
#
loop_
_entity_poly.entity_id
_entity_poly.type
_entity_poly.pdbx_seq_one_letter_code
_entity_poly.pdbx_strand_id
1 'polypeptide(L)'
;MHCISPRIDAVPNQTLSSDTFLNVSTGFIMDAVTSLRTWCSDPNSCTLLKYYPNPKYYTFDDPLYGYEDGIAEMNGDTLIVRGDLLDLAITNNEITVYVGRDICTDITLDRSALGCKVPQTQLEAGDNLGRKTSRNLPFVRVFHGTNVVFDIGYIRSPSQSNAALIVSLISAVAILGVTILAVVLYKKSKAARREVEERRTDLVKMTIEKTEAVITVSGGFHENARE
;
A
#
# COMPACT_ATOMS: atom_id res chain seq x y z
N MET A 1 -10.62 -31.15 -28.87
CA MET A 1 -11.86 -30.49 -28.39
C MET A 1 -11.64 -30.11 -26.93
N HIS A 2 -12.22 -28.99 -26.47
CA HIS A 2 -12.19 -28.60 -25.07
C HIS A 2 -13.64 -28.52 -24.57
N CYS A 3 -13.93 -29.12 -23.42
CA CYS A 3 -15.27 -29.21 -22.86
C CYS A 3 -15.23 -28.78 -21.40
N ILE A 4 -16.20 -27.94 -21.02
CA ILE A 4 -16.39 -27.55 -19.62
C ILE A 4 -17.07 -28.71 -18.90
N SER A 5 -16.59 -29.06 -17.72
CA SER A 5 -17.21 -30.10 -16.89
C SER A 5 -18.62 -29.68 -16.46
N PRO A 6 -19.61 -30.61 -16.52
CA PRO A 6 -20.95 -30.32 -16.06
C PRO A 6 -20.99 -30.13 -14.54
N ARG A 7 -21.89 -29.26 -14.08
CA ARG A 7 -22.18 -29.07 -12.65
C ARG A 7 -23.00 -30.24 -12.12
N ILE A 8 -22.64 -30.74 -10.94
CA ILE A 8 -23.37 -31.80 -10.23
C ILE A 8 -23.87 -31.22 -8.90
N ASP A 9 -25.19 -30.98 -8.81
CA ASP A 9 -25.81 -30.31 -7.67
C ASP A 9 -26.22 -31.25 -6.53
N ALA A 10 -26.38 -32.54 -6.80
CA ALA A 10 -26.75 -33.52 -5.80
C ALA A 10 -26.09 -34.87 -6.10
N VAL A 11 -25.31 -35.37 -5.16
CA VAL A 11 -24.89 -36.77 -5.14
C VAL A 11 -25.95 -37.53 -4.35
N PRO A 12 -26.69 -38.47 -4.95
CA PRO A 12 -27.66 -39.27 -4.19
C PRO A 12 -26.96 -40.02 -3.06
N ASN A 13 -27.44 -39.84 -1.83
CA ASN A 13 -27.03 -40.60 -0.63
C ASN A 13 -25.56 -40.50 -0.20
N GLN A 14 -24.81 -39.47 -0.58
CA GLN A 14 -23.44 -39.27 -0.08
C GLN A 14 -23.21 -37.81 0.36
N THR A 15 -22.92 -37.63 1.64
CA THR A 15 -22.18 -36.45 2.12
C THR A 15 -20.71 -36.70 1.82
N LEU A 16 -20.20 -36.15 0.72
CA LEU A 16 -18.78 -36.21 0.40
C LEU A 16 -18.01 -35.47 1.51
N SER A 17 -17.11 -36.17 2.21
CA SER A 17 -16.13 -35.53 3.08
C SER A 17 -15.29 -34.55 2.25
N SER A 18 -14.83 -33.46 2.87
CA SER A 18 -14.18 -32.35 2.18
C SER A 18 -13.02 -32.78 1.28
N ASP A 19 -12.25 -33.81 1.67
CA ASP A 19 -11.08 -34.32 0.94
C ASP A 19 -11.35 -35.55 0.05
N THR A 20 -12.59 -36.02 -0.02
CA THR A 20 -12.96 -37.23 -0.74
C THR A 20 -13.49 -36.88 -2.13
N PHE A 21 -13.30 -37.78 -3.10
CA PHE A 21 -13.79 -37.61 -4.46
C PHE A 21 -14.91 -38.58 -4.81
N LEU A 22 -15.77 -38.16 -5.73
CA LEU A 22 -16.78 -39.00 -6.36
C LEU A 22 -16.27 -39.44 -7.73
N ASN A 23 -16.24 -40.75 -7.96
CA ASN A 23 -16.00 -41.30 -9.28
C ASN A 23 -17.32 -41.29 -10.07
N VAL A 24 -17.34 -40.61 -11.22
CA VAL A 24 -18.49 -40.58 -12.12
C VAL A 24 -18.14 -41.14 -13.48
N SER A 25 -19.07 -41.91 -14.05
CA SER A 25 -19.00 -42.28 -15.46
C SER A 25 -19.41 -41.08 -16.30
N THR A 26 -18.65 -40.81 -17.35
CA THR A 26 -18.89 -39.69 -18.27
C THR A 26 -19.23 -40.20 -19.66
N GLY A 27 -19.71 -39.32 -20.51
CA GLY A 27 -20.00 -39.64 -21.91
C GLY A 27 -20.26 -38.38 -22.71
N PHE A 28 -20.40 -38.54 -24.01
CA PHE A 28 -20.60 -37.47 -24.97
C PHE A 28 -21.88 -37.72 -25.75
N ILE A 29 -22.69 -36.66 -25.90
CA ILE A 29 -23.86 -36.68 -26.77
C ILE A 29 -23.41 -36.18 -28.13
N MET A 30 -23.22 -37.11 -29.09
CA MET A 30 -22.85 -36.81 -30.47
C MET A 30 -23.92 -37.42 -31.39
N ASP A 31 -24.91 -36.59 -31.75
CA ASP A 31 -26.06 -36.99 -32.56
C ASP A 31 -26.75 -38.28 -32.05
N ALA A 32 -26.93 -39.27 -32.92
CA ALA A 32 -27.57 -40.55 -32.61
C ALA A 32 -26.58 -41.63 -32.12
N VAL A 33 -25.30 -41.30 -31.91
CA VAL A 33 -24.28 -42.29 -31.51
C VAL A 33 -24.42 -42.62 -30.02
N THR A 34 -25.00 -43.78 -29.72
CA THR A 34 -25.28 -44.21 -28.34
C THR A 34 -24.07 -44.80 -27.63
N SER A 35 -23.08 -45.34 -28.36
CA SER A 35 -21.87 -45.93 -27.80
C SER A 35 -20.99 -44.92 -27.05
N LEU A 36 -21.12 -43.63 -27.34
CA LEU A 36 -20.35 -42.56 -26.70
C LEU A 36 -21.02 -42.00 -25.44
N ARG A 37 -22.29 -42.35 -25.18
CA ARG A 37 -23.07 -41.81 -24.04
C ARG A 37 -22.59 -42.33 -22.68
N THR A 38 -21.90 -43.47 -22.68
CA THR A 38 -21.28 -44.04 -21.47
C THR A 38 -19.89 -44.50 -21.86
N TRP A 39 -18.91 -43.67 -21.56
CA TRP A 39 -17.50 -43.97 -21.83
C TRP A 39 -17.00 -45.12 -20.97
N CYS A 40 -17.49 -45.23 -19.73
CA CYS A 40 -16.99 -46.20 -18.77
C CYS A 40 -18.12 -47.07 -18.23
N SER A 41 -18.33 -48.22 -18.88
CA SER A 41 -19.33 -49.23 -18.50
C SER A 41 -18.76 -50.27 -17.52
N ASP A 42 -17.46 -50.59 -17.61
CA ASP A 42 -16.75 -51.43 -16.65
C ASP A 42 -15.64 -50.60 -15.95
N PRO A 43 -15.78 -50.31 -14.65
CA PRO A 43 -14.80 -49.52 -13.87
C PRO A 43 -13.37 -50.04 -13.90
N ASN A 44 -13.15 -51.32 -14.23
CA ASN A 44 -11.80 -51.92 -14.30
C ASN A 44 -11.12 -51.69 -15.65
N SER A 45 -11.88 -51.24 -16.66
CA SER A 45 -11.42 -51.09 -18.05
C SER A 45 -11.14 -49.64 -18.45
N CYS A 46 -11.47 -48.67 -17.58
CA CYS A 46 -11.43 -47.25 -17.89
C CYS A 46 -11.27 -46.38 -16.64
N THR A 47 -10.78 -45.16 -16.84
CA THR A 47 -10.65 -44.18 -15.77
C THR A 47 -11.96 -43.40 -15.61
N LEU A 48 -12.56 -43.48 -14.42
CA LEU A 48 -13.70 -42.64 -14.05
C LEU A 48 -13.24 -41.21 -13.79
N LEU A 49 -14.09 -40.24 -14.13
CA LEU A 49 -13.80 -38.84 -13.84
C LEU A 49 -14.01 -38.61 -12.34
N LYS A 50 -13.05 -37.95 -11.70
CA LYS A 50 -13.12 -37.62 -10.28
C LYS A 50 -13.70 -36.23 -10.10
N TYR A 51 -14.77 -36.13 -9.32
CA TYR A 51 -15.32 -34.87 -8.84
C TYR A 51 -14.92 -34.67 -7.39
N TYR A 52 -14.44 -33.47 -7.08
CA TYR A 52 -14.16 -33.03 -5.72
C TYR A 52 -15.22 -32.01 -5.29
N PRO A 53 -15.44 -31.84 -3.97
CA PRO A 53 -16.25 -30.76 -3.45
C PRO A 53 -15.69 -29.40 -3.89
N ASN A 54 -16.55 -28.38 -3.93
CA ASN A 54 -16.08 -27.02 -4.14
C ASN A 54 -15.11 -26.63 -3.00
N PRO A 55 -14.03 -25.91 -3.32
CA PRO A 55 -13.11 -25.40 -2.32
C PRO A 55 -13.82 -24.42 -1.40
N LYS A 56 -13.23 -24.19 -0.23
CA LYS A 56 -13.72 -23.18 0.71
C LYS A 56 -12.74 -22.01 0.73
N TYR A 57 -13.19 -20.81 0.35
CA TYR A 57 -12.43 -19.59 0.55
C TYR A 57 -12.87 -18.88 1.84
N TYR A 58 -11.91 -18.34 2.58
CA TYR A 58 -12.17 -17.51 3.75
C TYR A 58 -12.26 -16.03 3.35
N THR A 59 -13.33 -15.38 3.78
CA THR A 59 -13.53 -13.94 3.56
C THR A 59 -12.62 -13.12 4.49
N PHE A 60 -12.35 -11.87 4.14
CA PHE A 60 -11.53 -10.99 4.99
C PHE A 60 -12.21 -10.58 6.30
N ASP A 61 -13.52 -10.79 6.41
CA ASP A 61 -14.27 -10.65 7.67
C ASP A 61 -14.03 -11.85 8.63
N ASP A 62 -13.36 -12.93 8.17
CA ASP A 62 -13.12 -14.11 8.99
C ASP A 62 -12.07 -13.82 10.09
N PRO A 63 -12.33 -14.18 11.37
CA PRO A 63 -11.40 -13.99 12.48
C PRO A 63 -10.00 -14.57 12.25
N LEU A 64 -9.85 -15.56 11.36
CA LEU A 64 -8.56 -16.14 10.98
C LEU A 64 -7.57 -15.11 10.42
N TYR A 65 -8.05 -14.02 9.82
CA TYR A 65 -7.18 -12.95 9.31
C TYR A 65 -6.81 -11.92 10.38
N GLY A 66 -7.65 -11.73 11.40
CA GLY A 66 -7.42 -10.73 12.44
C GLY A 66 -7.56 -9.27 11.98
N TYR A 67 -8.29 -9.01 10.88
CA TYR A 67 -8.55 -7.65 10.41
C TYR A 67 -9.67 -6.99 11.25
N GLU A 68 -9.37 -5.88 11.92
CA GLU A 68 -10.30 -5.24 12.87
C GLU A 68 -11.63 -4.79 12.24
N ASP A 69 -11.61 -4.38 10.97
CA ASP A 69 -12.79 -3.88 10.25
C ASP A 69 -13.21 -4.75 9.05
N GLY A 70 -12.61 -5.95 8.93
CA GLY A 70 -12.84 -6.88 7.84
C GLY A 70 -12.20 -6.49 6.51
N ILE A 71 -11.22 -5.57 6.55
CA ILE A 71 -10.57 -5.03 5.36
C ILE A 71 -9.10 -5.43 5.38
N ALA A 72 -8.63 -6.09 4.33
CA ALA A 72 -7.24 -6.47 4.25
C ALA A 72 -6.36 -5.26 3.90
N GLU A 73 -5.33 -5.01 4.69
CA GLU A 73 -4.29 -4.03 4.37
C GLU A 73 -3.24 -4.67 3.47
N MET A 74 -3.08 -4.16 2.25
CA MET A 74 -2.03 -4.65 1.36
C MET A 74 -0.66 -4.12 1.80
N ASN A 75 0.25 -5.05 2.07
CA ASN A 75 1.66 -4.75 2.28
C ASN A 75 2.44 -5.12 1.02
N GLY A 76 2.79 -4.11 0.21
CA GLY A 76 3.44 -4.31 -1.09
C GLY A 76 2.44 -4.66 -2.19
N ASP A 77 2.80 -5.60 -3.05
CA ASP A 77 2.04 -5.99 -4.24
C ASP A 77 1.50 -7.43 -4.19
N THR A 78 1.64 -8.14 -3.06
CA THR A 78 1.20 -9.53 -2.93
C THR A 78 -0.08 -9.62 -2.10
N LEU A 79 -1.10 -10.27 -2.66
CA LEU A 79 -2.36 -10.60 -2.00
C LEU A 79 -2.38 -12.09 -1.63
N ILE A 80 -2.80 -12.41 -0.42
CA ILE A 80 -2.95 -13.79 0.05
C ILE A 80 -4.40 -14.00 0.48
N VAL A 81 -5.07 -14.97 -0.14
CA VAL A 81 -6.42 -15.42 0.20
C VAL A 81 -6.34 -16.84 0.73
N ARG A 82 -6.73 -17.05 1.99
CA ARG A 82 -6.77 -18.35 2.66
C ARG A 82 -8.04 -19.12 2.32
N GLY A 83 -7.96 -20.43 2.48
CA GLY A 83 -9.08 -21.34 2.30
C GLY A 83 -8.73 -22.77 2.70
N ASP A 84 -9.61 -23.70 2.34
CA ASP A 84 -9.39 -25.13 2.47
C ASP A 84 -9.56 -25.82 1.11
N LEU A 85 -8.62 -26.72 0.80
CA LEU A 85 -8.67 -27.64 -0.33
C LEU A 85 -8.71 -26.93 -1.69
N LEU A 86 -7.91 -25.87 -1.82
CA LEU A 86 -7.91 -25.02 -3.01
C LEU A 86 -7.24 -25.68 -4.22
N ASP A 87 -6.51 -26.78 -4.07
CA ASP A 87 -5.65 -27.40 -5.10
C ASP A 87 -6.17 -28.74 -5.66
N LEU A 88 -7.36 -29.22 -5.23
CA LEU A 88 -7.78 -30.60 -5.49
C LEU A 88 -8.18 -30.90 -6.95
N ALA A 89 -8.84 -29.96 -7.62
CA ALA A 89 -9.47 -30.20 -8.93
C ALA A 89 -9.10 -29.16 -9.99
N ILE A 90 -8.11 -28.31 -9.70
CA ILE A 90 -7.77 -27.17 -10.52
C ILE A 90 -6.27 -26.89 -10.52
N THR A 91 -5.80 -26.19 -11.54
CA THR A 91 -4.46 -25.59 -11.58
C THR A 91 -4.51 -24.08 -11.40
N ASN A 92 -3.39 -23.48 -11.01
CA ASN A 92 -3.28 -22.02 -10.86
C ASN A 92 -3.66 -21.23 -12.12
N ASN A 93 -3.47 -21.81 -13.32
CA ASN A 93 -3.82 -21.19 -14.61
C ASN A 93 -5.33 -21.10 -14.88
N GLU A 94 -6.14 -21.84 -14.13
CA GLU A 94 -7.60 -21.86 -14.26
C GLU A 94 -8.28 -20.99 -13.19
N ILE A 95 -7.50 -20.28 -12.38
CA ILE A 95 -7.97 -19.33 -11.38
C ILE A 95 -7.80 -17.91 -11.92
N THR A 96 -8.78 -17.04 -11.67
CA THR A 96 -8.65 -15.61 -11.95
C THR A 96 -9.09 -14.82 -10.73
N VAL A 97 -8.21 -13.95 -10.24
CA VAL A 97 -8.50 -13.08 -9.10
C VAL A 97 -8.68 -11.66 -9.59
N TYR A 98 -9.86 -11.10 -9.33
CA TYR A 98 -10.15 -9.69 -9.57
C TYR A 98 -9.98 -8.90 -8.29
N VAL A 99 -9.37 -7.73 -8.43
CA VAL A 99 -9.20 -6.74 -7.38
C VAL A 99 -9.77 -5.42 -7.90
N GLY A 100 -11.03 -5.13 -7.56
CA GLY A 100 -11.80 -4.14 -8.29
C GLY A 100 -11.85 -4.52 -9.78
N ARG A 101 -11.45 -3.63 -10.67
CA ARG A 101 -11.40 -3.87 -12.13
C ARG A 101 -10.13 -4.58 -12.61
N ASP A 102 -9.12 -4.64 -11.76
CA ASP A 102 -7.81 -5.16 -12.14
C ASP A 102 -7.71 -6.67 -11.90
N ILE A 103 -6.92 -7.35 -12.73
CA ILE A 103 -6.65 -8.78 -12.61
C ILE A 103 -5.29 -9.00 -11.95
N CYS A 104 -5.25 -9.89 -10.98
CA CYS A 104 -4.03 -10.29 -10.31
C CYS A 104 -3.17 -11.19 -11.21
N THR A 105 -1.86 -10.99 -11.18
CA THR A 105 -0.86 -11.75 -11.95
C THR A 105 -0.10 -12.74 -11.04
N ASP A 106 0.70 -13.64 -11.63
CA ASP A 106 1.58 -14.55 -10.89
C ASP A 106 0.87 -15.34 -9.78
N ILE A 107 -0.19 -16.07 -10.16
CA ILE A 107 -1.00 -16.84 -9.22
C ILE A 107 -0.19 -18.04 -8.71
N THR A 108 -0.08 -18.12 -7.39
CA THR A 108 0.42 -19.27 -6.64
C THR A 108 -0.74 -19.93 -5.91
N LEU A 109 -0.84 -21.24 -6.03
CA LEU A 109 -1.91 -22.04 -5.45
C LEU A 109 -1.31 -23.12 -4.57
N ASP A 110 -1.77 -23.17 -3.33
CA ASP A 110 -1.50 -24.21 -2.35
C ASP A 110 -2.83 -24.70 -1.76
N ARG A 111 -2.81 -25.83 -1.05
CA ARG A 111 -3.99 -26.46 -0.48
C ARG A 111 -4.79 -25.55 0.45
N SER A 112 -4.14 -24.61 1.15
CA SER A 112 -4.79 -23.72 2.12
C SER A 112 -4.69 -22.23 1.80
N ALA A 113 -4.00 -21.87 0.71
CA ALA A 113 -3.76 -20.47 0.37
C ALA A 113 -3.61 -20.26 -1.14
N LEU A 114 -4.13 -19.13 -1.60
CA LEU A 114 -3.97 -18.58 -2.93
C LEU A 114 -3.20 -17.27 -2.80
N GLY A 115 -2.01 -17.20 -3.37
CA GLY A 115 -1.22 -15.99 -3.49
C GLY A 115 -1.31 -15.41 -4.89
N CYS A 116 -1.27 -14.10 -5.04
CA CYS A 116 -1.14 -13.46 -6.35
C CYS A 116 -0.54 -12.06 -6.24
N LYS A 117 -0.01 -11.55 -7.35
CA LYS A 117 0.59 -10.22 -7.47
C LYS A 117 -0.39 -9.21 -8.07
N VAL A 118 -0.79 -8.25 -7.25
CA VAL A 118 -1.68 -7.15 -7.61
C VAL A 118 -0.89 -6.10 -8.40
N PRO A 119 -1.43 -5.60 -9.54
CA PRO A 119 -0.75 -4.56 -10.29
C PRO A 119 -0.57 -3.29 -9.44
N GLN A 120 0.60 -2.63 -9.57
CA GLN A 120 0.96 -1.44 -8.77
C GLN A 120 0.20 -0.16 -9.17
N THR A 121 -0.75 -0.25 -10.10
CA THR A 121 -1.67 0.85 -10.40
C THR A 121 -2.52 1.17 -9.18
N GLN A 122 -2.83 2.45 -8.97
CA GLN A 122 -3.70 2.86 -7.87
C GLN A 122 -5.04 2.15 -8.02
N LEU A 123 -5.30 1.18 -7.13
CA LEU A 123 -6.50 0.35 -7.22
C LEU A 123 -7.73 1.22 -7.16
N GLU A 124 -8.53 1.15 -8.21
CA GLU A 124 -9.78 1.90 -8.25
C GLU A 124 -10.82 1.25 -7.35
N ALA A 125 -11.58 2.10 -6.66
CA ALA A 125 -12.73 1.67 -5.90
C ALA A 125 -13.78 1.03 -6.81
N GLY A 126 -14.21 -0.19 -6.49
CA GLY A 126 -15.27 -0.86 -7.23
C GLY A 126 -15.17 -2.38 -7.16
N ASP A 127 -16.11 -3.04 -7.85
CA ASP A 127 -16.08 -4.48 -8.11
C ASP A 127 -15.48 -4.79 -9.51
N ASN A 128 -15.44 -6.07 -9.88
CA ASN A 128 -14.97 -6.54 -11.19
C ASN A 128 -15.81 -6.06 -12.38
N LEU A 129 -16.98 -5.46 -12.14
CA LEU A 129 -17.83 -4.83 -13.16
C LEU A 129 -17.66 -3.31 -13.19
N GLY A 130 -16.78 -2.74 -12.35
CA GLY A 130 -16.59 -1.30 -12.20
C GLY A 130 -17.73 -0.58 -11.47
N ARG A 131 -18.60 -1.32 -10.77
CA ARG A 131 -19.66 -0.73 -9.96
C ARG A 131 -19.07 -0.22 -8.66
N LYS A 132 -19.52 0.96 -8.22
CA LYS A 132 -19.09 1.53 -6.95
C LYS A 132 -19.49 0.61 -5.79
N THR A 133 -18.54 0.30 -4.93
CA THR A 133 -18.76 -0.46 -3.71
C THR A 133 -19.26 0.46 -2.59
N SER A 134 -19.94 -0.11 -1.59
CA SER A 134 -20.47 0.66 -0.45
C SER A 134 -19.40 1.39 0.36
N ARG A 135 -18.19 0.82 0.40
CA ARG A 135 -17.06 1.37 1.16
C ARG A 135 -16.11 2.22 0.31
N ASN A 136 -16.39 2.39 -0.99
CA ASN A 136 -15.51 3.05 -1.94
C ASN A 136 -14.07 2.49 -1.90
N LEU A 137 -13.97 1.17 -1.79
CA LEU A 137 -12.72 0.40 -1.77
C LEU A 137 -12.78 -0.70 -2.85
N PRO A 138 -11.63 -1.13 -3.40
CA PRO A 138 -11.56 -2.28 -4.29
C PRO A 138 -12.08 -3.54 -3.59
N PHE A 139 -12.93 -4.30 -4.29
CA PHE A 139 -13.46 -5.56 -3.81
C PHE A 139 -12.78 -6.74 -4.50
N VAL A 140 -12.41 -7.75 -3.72
CA VAL A 140 -11.71 -8.95 -4.20
C VAL A 140 -12.71 -10.06 -4.48
N ARG A 141 -12.64 -10.60 -5.70
CA ARG A 141 -13.46 -11.73 -6.17
C ARG A 141 -12.57 -12.77 -6.84
N VAL A 142 -12.73 -14.02 -6.43
CA VAL A 142 -11.97 -15.17 -6.96
C VAL A 142 -12.87 -16.00 -7.85
N PHE A 143 -12.45 -16.21 -9.09
CA PHE A 143 -13.03 -17.17 -10.02
C PHE A 143 -12.18 -18.43 -9.95
N HIS A 144 -12.77 -19.51 -9.45
CA HIS A 144 -12.13 -20.80 -9.31
C HIS A 144 -12.66 -21.72 -10.41
N GLY A 145 -11.94 -21.78 -11.52
CA GLY A 145 -12.41 -22.43 -12.74
C GLY A 145 -13.46 -21.57 -13.43
N THR A 146 -14.31 -22.21 -14.24
CA THR A 146 -15.24 -21.47 -15.12
C THR A 146 -16.52 -21.02 -14.40
N ASN A 147 -17.00 -21.81 -13.43
CA ASN A 147 -18.38 -21.71 -12.93
C ASN A 147 -18.49 -21.41 -11.43
N VAL A 148 -17.37 -21.37 -10.70
CA VAL A 148 -17.36 -21.18 -9.25
C VAL A 148 -16.73 -19.84 -8.92
N VAL A 149 -17.48 -18.99 -8.21
CA VAL A 149 -17.09 -17.62 -7.90
C VAL A 149 -17.23 -17.38 -6.40
N PHE A 150 -16.22 -16.75 -5.80
CA PHE A 150 -16.16 -16.45 -4.39
C PHE A 150 -15.92 -14.96 -4.15
N ASP A 151 -16.76 -14.38 -3.31
CA ASP A 151 -16.65 -13.00 -2.84
C ASP A 151 -15.80 -12.98 -1.56
N ILE A 152 -14.60 -12.38 -1.62
CA ILE A 152 -13.61 -12.48 -0.53
C ILE A 152 -13.71 -11.30 0.43
N GLY A 153 -13.74 -10.07 -0.08
CA GLY A 153 -13.81 -8.89 0.78
C GLY A 153 -13.12 -7.66 0.21
N TYR A 154 -13.00 -6.64 1.05
CA TYR A 154 -12.41 -5.35 0.68
C TYR A 154 -10.93 -5.30 1.00
N ILE A 155 -10.18 -4.53 0.22
CA ILE A 155 -8.78 -4.24 0.52
C ILE A 155 -8.50 -2.75 0.54
N ARG A 156 -7.50 -2.36 1.32
CA ARG A 156 -6.90 -1.02 1.31
C ARG A 156 -5.52 -1.12 0.70
N SER A 157 -5.26 -0.31 -0.33
CA SER A 157 -3.90 -0.09 -0.80
C SER A 157 -3.07 0.47 0.35
N PRO A 158 -1.76 0.14 0.41
CA PRO A 158 -0.87 0.79 1.36
C PRO A 158 -0.99 2.28 1.12
N SER A 159 -1.47 3.02 2.12
CA SER A 159 -1.43 4.47 2.03
C SER A 159 0.03 4.84 1.76
N GLN A 160 0.31 5.57 0.68
CA GLN A 160 1.56 6.34 0.66
C GLN A 160 1.49 7.18 1.92
N SER A 161 2.26 6.78 2.93
CA SER A 161 2.11 7.40 4.24
C SER A 161 2.46 8.87 4.05
N ASN A 162 1.45 9.72 4.23
CA ASN A 162 1.68 11.16 4.28
C ASN A 162 2.65 11.51 5.40
N ALA A 163 3.05 10.56 6.26
CA ALA A 163 4.16 10.68 7.19
C ALA A 163 5.42 11.29 6.54
N ALA A 164 5.80 10.86 5.33
CA ALA A 164 6.95 11.46 4.64
C ALA A 164 6.70 12.94 4.28
N LEU A 165 5.50 13.26 3.81
CA LEU A 165 5.09 14.63 3.50
C LEU A 165 4.98 15.50 4.77
N ILE A 166 4.41 14.96 5.85
CA ILE A 166 4.25 15.62 7.15
C ILE A 166 5.62 15.89 7.76
N VAL A 167 6.54 14.91 7.74
CA VAL A 167 7.93 15.09 8.21
C VAL A 167 8.66 16.14 7.37
N SER A 168 8.46 16.14 6.04
CA SER A 168 9.02 17.16 5.15
C SER A 168 8.49 18.56 5.46
N LEU A 169 7.18 18.69 5.69
CA LEU A 169 6.52 19.95 6.07
C LEU A 169 7.04 20.48 7.41
N ILE A 170 7.16 19.62 8.43
CA ILE A 170 7.68 20.01 9.75
C ILE A 170 9.14 20.48 9.64
N SER A 171 9.96 19.78 8.87
CA SER A 171 11.36 20.15 8.63
C SER A 171 11.48 21.53 7.96
N ALA A 172 10.67 21.79 6.92
CA ALA A 172 10.68 23.06 6.21
C ALA A 172 10.29 24.24 7.12
N VAL A 173 9.26 24.07 7.96
CA VAL A 173 8.82 25.10 8.92
C VAL A 173 9.89 25.37 9.97
N ALA A 174 10.57 24.34 10.48
CA ALA A 174 11.64 24.50 11.46
C ALA A 174 12.82 25.29 10.89
N ILE A 175 13.25 25.00 9.66
CA ILE A 175 14.34 25.71 8.98
C ILE A 175 13.97 27.18 8.75
N LEU A 176 12.73 27.46 8.32
CA LEU A 176 12.21 28.82 8.17
C LEU A 176 12.21 29.59 9.51
N GLY A 177 11.79 28.94 10.60
CA GLY A 177 11.81 29.55 11.93
C GLY A 177 13.23 29.95 12.38
N VAL A 178 14.20 29.06 12.22
CA VAL A 178 15.60 29.31 12.59
C VAL A 178 16.22 30.43 11.75
N THR A 179 15.96 30.46 10.44
CA THR A 179 16.48 31.51 9.56
C THR A 179 15.91 32.88 9.91
N ILE A 180 14.61 33.00 10.20
CA ILE A 180 14.00 34.25 10.65
C ILE A 180 14.62 34.70 11.98
N LEU A 181 14.77 33.78 12.94
CA LEU A 181 15.38 34.09 14.23
C LEU A 181 16.82 34.60 14.06
N ALA A 182 17.61 33.93 13.22
CA ALA A 182 18.98 34.32 12.90
C ALA A 182 19.04 35.71 12.25
N VAL A 183 18.12 36.01 11.33
CA VAL A 183 18.02 37.35 10.70
C VAL A 183 17.66 38.43 11.72
N VAL A 184 16.73 38.15 12.63
CA VAL A 184 16.34 39.09 13.70
C VAL A 184 17.52 39.35 14.64
N LEU A 185 18.22 38.29 15.07
CA LEU A 185 19.40 38.42 15.92
C LEU A 185 20.56 39.13 15.20
N TYR A 186 20.74 38.86 13.91
CA TYR A 186 21.73 39.55 13.08
C TYR A 186 21.41 41.04 12.95
N LYS A 187 20.14 41.40 12.70
CA LYS A 187 19.71 42.80 12.67
C LYS A 187 19.88 43.49 14.02
N LYS A 188 19.49 42.84 15.13
CA LYS A 188 19.68 43.39 16.48
C LYS A 188 21.15 43.56 16.84
N SER A 189 21.99 42.58 16.56
CA SER A 189 23.43 42.67 16.82
C SER A 189 24.10 43.73 15.96
N LYS A 190 23.67 43.92 14.70
CA LYS A 190 24.15 45.00 13.84
C LYS A 190 23.70 46.38 14.34
N ALA A 191 22.48 46.51 14.85
CA ALA A 191 21.99 47.74 15.49
C ALA A 191 22.80 48.08 16.75
N ALA A 192 23.02 47.08 17.62
CA ALA A 192 23.85 47.25 18.82
C ALA A 192 25.30 47.63 18.51
N ARG A 193 25.88 47.07 17.42
CA ARG A 193 27.23 47.44 16.97
C ARG A 193 27.31 48.90 16.48
N ARG A 194 26.26 49.41 15.82
CA ARG A 194 26.21 50.81 15.38
C ARG A 194 26.19 51.78 16.55
N GLU A 195 25.38 51.52 17.57
CA GLU A 195 25.34 52.35 18.79
C GLU A 195 26.69 52.39 19.53
N VAL A 196 27.44 51.28 19.50
CA VAL A 196 28.79 51.22 20.12
C VAL A 196 29.83 51.96 19.30
N GLU A 197 29.77 51.90 17.97
CA GLU A 197 30.67 52.68 17.09
C GLU A 197 30.46 54.18 17.24
N GLU A 198 29.21 54.64 17.30
CA GLU A 198 28.89 56.05 17.51
C GLU A 198 29.45 56.56 18.84
N ARG A 199 29.21 55.84 19.94
CA ARG A 199 29.79 56.20 21.26
C ARG A 199 31.32 56.24 21.25
N ARG A 200 31.97 55.35 20.49
CA ARG A 200 33.43 55.35 20.36
C ARG A 200 33.93 56.57 19.61
N THR A 201 33.24 57.00 18.55
CA THR A 201 33.61 58.22 17.81
C THR A 201 33.46 59.48 18.64
N ASP A 202 32.46 59.57 19.51
CA ASP A 202 32.28 60.73 20.40
C ASP A 202 33.37 60.80 21.49
N LEU A 203 33.75 59.66 22.06
CA LEU A 203 34.86 59.58 23.02
C LEU A 203 36.21 60.01 22.40
N VAL A 204 36.46 59.66 21.14
CA VAL A 204 37.67 60.09 20.41
C VAL A 204 37.64 61.60 20.15
N LYS A 205 36.50 62.18 19.78
CA LYS A 205 36.37 63.64 19.61
C LYS A 205 36.63 64.40 20.91
N MET A 206 36.01 63.96 22.02
CA MET A 206 36.24 64.57 23.34
C MET A 206 37.69 64.47 23.81
N THR A 207 38.40 63.39 23.45
CA THR A 207 39.83 63.26 23.77
C THR A 207 40.69 64.16 22.90
N ILE A 208 40.42 64.28 21.60
CA ILE A 208 41.14 65.20 20.71
C ILE A 208 40.97 66.65 21.16
N GLU A 209 39.74 67.09 21.43
CA GLU A 209 39.44 68.46 21.91
C GLU A 209 40.17 68.77 23.23
N LYS A 210 40.20 67.80 24.15
CA LYS A 210 40.96 67.92 25.40
C LYS A 210 42.47 67.98 25.17
N THR A 211 42.99 67.30 24.14
CA THR A 211 44.42 67.32 23.81
C THR A 211 44.81 68.66 23.18
N GLU A 212 43.96 69.23 22.32
CA GLU A 212 44.15 70.58 21.76
C GLU A 212 44.12 71.66 22.85
N ALA A 213 43.22 71.55 23.84
CA ALA A 213 43.17 72.46 24.99
C ALA A 213 44.44 72.40 25.85
N VAL A 214 45.06 71.23 26.01
CA VAL A 214 46.32 71.09 26.76
C VAL A 214 47.51 71.71 26.01
N ILE A 215 47.54 71.58 24.67
CA ILE A 215 48.61 72.17 23.84
C ILE A 215 48.54 73.70 23.83
N THR A 216 47.34 74.29 23.80
CA THR A 216 47.17 75.75 23.90
C THR A 216 47.59 76.30 25.26
N VAL A 217 47.32 75.56 26.35
CA VAL A 217 47.77 75.95 27.70
C VAL A 217 49.28 75.82 27.86
N SER A 218 49.90 74.79 27.26
CA SER A 218 51.36 74.60 27.32
C SER A 218 52.14 75.54 26.39
N GLY A 219 51.54 76.00 25.28
CA GLY A 219 52.12 77.01 24.40
C GLY A 219 52.16 78.42 25.01
N GLY A 220 51.21 78.74 25.89
CA GLY A 220 51.17 80.04 26.58
C GLY A 220 52.17 80.20 27.73
N PHE A 221 52.85 79.13 28.17
CA PHE A 221 53.79 79.20 29.30
C PHE A 221 55.25 79.49 28.87
N HIS A 222 55.56 79.45 27.58
CA HIS A 222 56.93 79.70 27.08
C HIS A 222 57.20 81.16 26.68
N GLU A 223 56.20 82.04 26.76
CA GLU A 223 56.26 83.45 26.33
C GLU A 223 56.18 84.44 27.51
N ASN A 224 56.77 84.10 28.66
CA ASN A 224 56.92 85.02 29.80
C ASN A 224 58.27 84.87 30.56
N ALA A 225 59.29 84.33 29.90
CA ALA A 225 60.66 84.26 30.42
C ALA A 225 61.64 85.00 29.50
N ARG A 226 61.36 86.28 29.22
CA ARG A 226 62.33 87.21 28.66
C ARG A 226 61.88 88.64 28.96
N GLU A 227 62.30 89.15 30.11
CA GLU A 227 62.90 90.47 30.38
C GLU A 227 62.95 90.74 31.88
#